data_AF-A0A847ZFJ4-F1
#
_entry.id   AF-A0A847ZFJ4-F1
#
_cell.length_a   1.000
_cell.length_b   1.000
_cell.length_c   1.000
_cell.angle_alpha   90.00
_cell.angle_beta   90.00
_cell.angle_gamma   90.00
#
_symmetry.space_group_name_H-M   'P 1'
#
loop_
_entity.id
_entity.type
_entity.pdbx_description
1 polymer ?
#
loop_
_entity_poly.entity_id
_entity_poly.type
_entity_poly.pdbx_seq_one_letter_code
_entity_poly.pdbx_strand_id
1 'polypeptide(L)'
;MTEILFDANEDWEKRVLCSDESCIGTVGPDGKCKECGKPYESALPDGNGQGALQTPAPAEEKSAIPEGAVSDDEWEKRVLCSDGACIGVIGPDGKCKECGKPLR
;
A
#
# COMPACT_ATOMS: atom_id res chain seq x y z
N MET A 1 -1.31 -26.16 -17.50
CA MET A 1 -0.89 -25.02 -16.66
C MET A 1 -1.87 -23.92 -16.97
N THR A 2 -2.71 -23.54 -16.01
CA THR A 2 -3.66 -22.44 -16.20
C THR A 2 -2.84 -21.17 -16.38
N GLU A 3 -2.68 -20.74 -17.63
CA GLU A 3 -2.10 -19.45 -17.95
C GLU A 3 -3.00 -18.39 -17.33
N ILE A 4 -2.56 -17.88 -16.18
CA ILE A 4 -3.09 -16.68 -15.56
C ILE A 4 -2.80 -15.54 -16.51
N LEU A 5 -3.73 -15.32 -17.43
CA LEU A 5 -3.81 -14.14 -18.30
C LEU A 5 -4.05 -12.95 -17.37
N PHE A 6 -2.97 -12.44 -16.77
CA PHE A 6 -2.98 -11.18 -16.04
C PHE A 6 -3.19 -10.08 -17.06
N ASP A 7 -4.45 -9.78 -17.38
CA ASP A 7 -4.82 -8.48 -17.88
C ASP A 7 -4.70 -7.49 -16.71
N ALA A 8 -3.45 -7.24 -16.31
CA ALA A 8 -3.07 -6.59 -15.07
C ALA A 8 -3.49 -5.12 -15.04
N ASN A 9 -3.89 -4.56 -16.19
CA ASN A 9 -4.24 -3.15 -16.30
C ASN A 9 -5.74 -2.89 -16.21
N GLU A 10 -6.60 -3.86 -16.53
CA GLU A 10 -8.00 -3.54 -16.83
C GLU A 10 -8.97 -3.60 -15.65
N ASP A 11 -8.66 -4.32 -14.57
CA ASP A 11 -9.61 -4.49 -13.46
C ASP A 11 -9.38 -3.50 -12.30
N TRP A 12 -8.18 -2.95 -12.15
CA TRP A 12 -7.89 -2.02 -11.05
C TRP A 12 -8.42 -0.61 -11.31
N GLU A 13 -8.36 -0.14 -12.56
CA GLU A 13 -8.82 1.19 -12.99
C GLU A 13 -10.35 1.33 -12.94
N LYS A 14 -11.06 0.20 -13.04
CA LYS A 14 -12.52 0.12 -13.04
C LYS A 14 -13.10 0.05 -11.62
N ARG A 15 -12.27 -0.14 -10.58
CA ARG A 15 -12.73 -0.24 -9.20
C ARG A 15 -12.93 1.16 -8.60
N VAL A 16 -14.16 1.41 -8.19
CA VAL A 16 -14.53 2.63 -7.49
C VAL A 16 -14.52 2.36 -5.98
N LEU A 17 -13.74 3.14 -5.23
CA LEU A 17 -13.75 3.08 -3.76
C LEU A 17 -15.05 3.67 -3.20
N CYS A 18 -15.47 3.20 -2.04
CA CYS A 18 -16.60 3.76 -1.33
C CYS A 18 -16.42 5.27 -1.07
N SER A 19 -17.49 6.06 -1.13
CA SER A 19 -17.46 7.49 -0.80
C SER A 19 -17.13 7.76 0.68
N ASP A 20 -17.21 6.74 1.52
CA ASP A 20 -16.95 6.83 2.95
C ASP A 20 -15.45 6.57 3.20
N GLU A 21 -14.72 7.59 3.68
CA GLU A 21 -13.28 7.51 3.92
C GLU A 21 -12.89 6.51 5.03
N SER A 22 -13.84 6.09 5.86
CA SER A 22 -13.62 5.05 6.88
C SER A 22 -13.88 3.64 6.34
N CYS A 23 -14.43 3.51 5.12
CA CYS A 23 -14.80 2.24 4.51
C CYS A 23 -13.76 1.81 3.47
N ILE A 24 -13.17 0.64 3.65
CA ILE A 24 -12.20 0.04 2.71
C ILE A 24 -12.85 -0.64 1.49
N GLY A 25 -14.17 -0.52 1.35
CA GLY A 25 -14.96 -1.23 0.36
C GLY A 25 -14.93 -0.62 -1.04
N THR A 26 -15.35 -1.41 -2.03
CA THR A 26 -15.56 -0.97 -3.42
C THR A 26 -17.05 -0.96 -3.78
N VAL A 27 -17.41 -0.10 -4.73
CA VAL A 27 -18.77 0.05 -5.23
C VAL A 27 -19.05 -1.03 -6.27
N GLY A 28 -20.13 -1.78 -6.06
CA GLY A 28 -20.62 -2.78 -6.99
C GLY A 28 -21.44 -2.16 -8.14
N PRO A 29 -21.79 -2.96 -9.16
CA PRO A 29 -22.61 -2.51 -10.29
C PRO A 29 -23.99 -2.01 -9.87
N ASP A 30 -24.49 -2.42 -8.70
CA ASP A 30 -25.75 -1.95 -8.09
C ASP A 30 -25.66 -0.51 -7.54
N GLY A 31 -24.52 0.16 -7.70
CA GLY A 31 -24.29 1.52 -7.19
C GLY A 31 -24.22 1.58 -5.66
N LYS A 32 -23.89 0.46 -5.00
CA LYS A 32 -23.76 0.35 -3.54
C LYS A 32 -22.40 -0.21 -3.17
N CYS A 33 -21.84 0.24 -2.06
CA CYS A 33 -20.63 -0.34 -1.50
C CYS A 33 -20.88 -1.79 -1.07
N LYS A 34 -19.97 -2.69 -1.42
CA LYS A 34 -20.06 -4.13 -1.10
C LYS A 34 -19.87 -4.44 0.39
N GLU A 35 -19.20 -3.55 1.14
CA GLU A 35 -18.92 -3.73 2.57
C GLU A 35 -19.97 -3.04 3.45
N CYS A 36 -20.23 -1.75 3.23
CA CYS A 36 -21.11 -0.97 4.10
C CYS A 36 -22.55 -0.82 3.56
N GLY A 37 -22.82 -1.22 2.31
CA GLY A 37 -24.15 -1.16 1.69
C GLY A 37 -24.65 0.26 1.37
N LYS A 38 -23.88 1.30 1.69
CA LYS A 38 -24.24 2.69 1.40
C LYS A 38 -24.36 2.92 -0.11
N PRO A 39 -25.36 3.69 -0.58
CA PRO A 39 -25.43 4.11 -1.97
C PRO A 39 -24.25 5.01 -2.30
N TYR A 40 -23.68 4.84 -3.49
CA TYR A 40 -22.64 5.72 -4.02
C TYR A 40 -23.33 6.91 -4.68
N GLU A 41 -23.14 8.11 -4.13
CA GLU A 41 -23.94 9.30 -4.46
C GLU A 41 -23.32 10.15 -5.58
N SER A 42 -22.10 9.83 -6.00
CA SER A 42 -21.41 10.43 -7.15
C SER A 42 -21.64 9.60 -8.41
N ALA A 43 -21.88 10.26 -9.55
CA ALA A 43 -21.99 9.61 -10.84
C ALA A 43 -20.76 8.70 -11.05
N LEU A 44 -21.01 7.41 -11.30
CA LEU A 44 -19.95 6.45 -11.64
C LEU A 44 -19.14 7.08 -12.78
N PRO A 45 -17.83 7.31 -12.61
CA PRO A 45 -17.04 7.83 -13.70
C PRO A 45 -17.04 6.78 -14.82
N ASP A 46 -17.63 7.13 -15.96
CA ASP A 46 -17.38 6.44 -17.23
C ASP A 46 -15.88 6.58 -17.56
N GLY A 47 -15.08 5.63 -17.06
CA GLY A 47 -13.74 5.33 -17.54
C GLY A 47 -12.76 6.50 -17.63
N ASN A 48 -12.66 7.37 -16.62
CA ASN A 48 -11.60 8.37 -16.64
C ASN A 48 -11.03 8.63 -15.24
N GLY A 49 -10.05 7.82 -14.86
CA GLY A 49 -9.10 8.16 -13.81
C GLY A 49 -8.29 9.38 -14.24
N GLN A 50 -8.77 10.57 -13.93
CA GLN A 50 -7.97 11.79 -13.97
C GLN A 50 -7.03 11.81 -12.76
N GLY A 51 -6.18 10.79 -12.67
CA GLY A 51 -4.94 10.84 -11.91
C GLY A 51 -3.95 11.61 -12.76
N ALA A 52 -3.56 12.79 -12.27
CA ALA A 52 -2.63 13.68 -12.93
C ALA A 52 -1.45 12.93 -13.57
N LEU A 53 -1.25 13.18 -14.86
CA LEU A 53 -0.02 12.89 -15.58
C LEU A 53 1.12 13.65 -14.88
N GLN A 54 1.73 13.02 -13.87
CA GLN A 54 3.08 13.34 -13.44
C GLN A 54 3.94 12.15 -13.85
N THR A 55 4.48 12.25 -15.06
CA THR A 55 5.66 11.49 -15.46
C THR A 55 6.86 12.16 -14.79
N PRO A 56 7.44 11.65 -13.69
CA PRO A 56 8.81 11.99 -13.40
C PRO A 56 9.67 11.39 -14.51
N ALA A 57 10.39 12.26 -15.21
CA ALA A 57 11.43 11.86 -16.15
C ALA A 57 12.41 10.89 -15.47
N PRO A 58 12.92 9.86 -16.16
CA PRO A 58 13.99 9.03 -15.63
C PRO A 58 15.27 9.89 -15.57
N ALA A 59 15.49 10.55 -14.44
CA ALA A 59 16.80 11.03 -14.07
C ALA A 59 17.63 9.80 -13.69
N GLU A 60 18.44 9.36 -14.64
CA GLU A 60 19.50 8.39 -14.44
C GLU A 60 20.51 8.97 -13.45
N GLU A 61 20.30 8.68 -12.17
CA GLU A 61 21.36 8.68 -11.18
C GLU A 61 21.49 7.24 -10.67
N LYS A 62 22.57 6.59 -11.11
CA LYS A 62 23.01 5.28 -10.66
C LYS A 62 23.45 5.38 -9.20
N SER A 63 22.49 5.50 -8.29
CA SER A 63 22.69 5.11 -6.90
C SER A 63 22.77 3.60 -6.89
N ALA A 64 23.98 3.08 -6.77
CA ALA A 64 24.25 1.68 -6.54
C ALA A 64 23.60 1.28 -5.21
N ILE A 65 22.34 0.86 -5.26
CA ILE A 65 21.77 -0.01 -4.24
C ILE A 65 22.57 -1.31 -4.41
N PRO A 66 23.36 -1.77 -3.43
CA PRO A 66 23.86 -3.13 -3.52
C PRO A 66 22.61 -4.01 -3.72
N GLU A 67 22.62 -4.87 -4.74
CA GLU A 67 21.74 -6.04 -4.81
C GLU A 67 22.09 -6.94 -3.60
N GLY A 68 21.77 -6.46 -2.41
CA GLY A 68 21.73 -7.22 -1.20
C GLY A 68 20.44 -7.98 -1.29
N ALA A 69 20.54 -9.24 -1.68
CA ALA A 69 19.65 -10.25 -1.15
C ALA A 69 19.65 -10.03 0.37
N VAL A 70 18.67 -9.29 0.87
CA VAL A 70 18.39 -9.18 2.30
C VAL A 70 18.06 -10.61 2.68
N SER A 71 19.05 -11.32 3.21
CA SER A 71 18.89 -12.72 3.62
C SER A 71 17.71 -12.78 4.59
N ASP A 72 17.01 -13.90 4.62
CA ASP A 72 15.93 -14.15 5.58
C ASP A 72 16.38 -13.80 7.02
N ASP A 73 17.67 -14.03 7.31
CA ASP A 73 18.35 -13.64 8.55
C ASP A 73 18.18 -12.16 8.95
N GLU A 74 18.10 -11.24 8.00
CA GLU A 74 17.92 -9.82 8.30
C GLU A 74 16.47 -9.50 8.67
N TRP A 75 15.49 -10.27 8.18
CA TRP A 75 14.10 -10.17 8.61
C TRP A 75 13.92 -10.77 10.00
N GLU A 76 14.53 -11.92 10.29
CA GLU A 76 14.48 -12.56 11.60
C GLU A 76 15.12 -11.73 12.72
N LYS A 77 16.11 -10.88 12.39
CA LYS A 77 16.77 -9.98 13.35
C LYS A 77 15.99 -8.70 13.65
N ARG A 78 14.89 -8.41 12.95
CA ARG A 78 14.06 -7.22 13.22
C ARG A 78 13.20 -7.48 14.46
N VAL A 79 13.38 -6.64 15.47
CA VAL A 79 12.59 -6.69 16.70
C VAL A 79 11.65 -5.49 16.72
N LEU A 80 10.35 -5.73 16.89
CA LEU A 80 9.36 -4.65 17.02
C LEU A 80 9.55 -3.92 18.36
N CYS A 81 9.21 -2.63 18.39
CA CYS A 81 9.25 -1.85 19.62
C CYS A 81 8.35 -2.46 20.70
N SER A 82 8.83 -2.47 21.95
CA SER A 82 8.05 -2.95 23.11
C SER A 82 6.86 -2.06 23.45
N ASP A 83 6.81 -0.85 22.90
CA ASP A 83 5.69 0.08 23.05
C ASP A 83 4.57 -0.32 22.08
N GLY A 84 3.48 -0.89 22.59
CA GLY A 84 2.38 -1.42 21.77
C GLY A 84 1.62 -0.37 20.93
N ALA A 85 1.93 0.92 21.10
CA ALA A 85 1.42 2.00 20.26
C ALA A 85 2.43 2.42 19.16
N CYS A 86 3.67 1.91 19.21
CA CYS A 86 4.73 2.26 18.28
C CYS A 86 4.94 1.16 17.24
N ILE A 87 4.87 1.53 15.96
CA ILE A 87 5.10 0.63 14.82
C ILE A 87 6.59 0.42 14.47
N GLY A 88 7.50 1.02 15.25
CA GLY A 88 8.93 1.03 14.95
C GLY A 88 9.65 -0.29 15.27
N VAL A 89 10.87 -0.42 14.74
CA VAL A 89 11.80 -1.52 15.04
C VAL A 89 12.98 -1.05 15.88
N ILE A 90 13.57 -1.96 16.65
CA ILE A 90 14.77 -1.71 17.45
C ILE A 90 16.00 -1.67 16.55
N GLY A 91 16.74 -0.57 16.62
CA GLY A 91 18.03 -0.42 15.95
C GLY A 91 19.16 -1.14 16.68
N PRO A 92 20.35 -1.24 16.06
CA PRO A 92 21.53 -1.86 16.67
C PRO A 92 21.94 -1.20 18.00
N ASP A 93 21.59 0.07 18.20
CA ASP A 93 21.81 0.83 19.44
C ASP A 93 20.89 0.40 20.61
N GLY A 94 20.01 -0.59 20.40
CA GLY A 94 19.06 -1.07 21.40
C GLY A 94 17.89 -0.11 21.67
N LYS A 95 17.68 0.87 20.79
CA LYS A 95 16.60 1.86 20.86
C LYS A 95 15.70 1.77 19.64
N CYS A 96 14.42 2.05 19.82
CA CYS A 96 13.46 2.17 18.73
C CYS A 96 13.83 3.33 17.80
N LYS A 97 13.79 3.09 16.49
CA LYS A 97 14.12 4.10 15.47
C LYS A 97 13.08 5.22 15.37
N GLU A 98 11.84 4.97 15.78
CA GLU A 98 10.74 5.94 15.72
C GLU A 98 10.59 6.73 17.03
N CYS A 99 10.50 6.04 18.16
CA CYS A 99 10.20 6.67 19.45
C CYS A 99 11.40 6.83 20.38
N GLY A 100 12.57 6.29 20.02
CA GLY A 100 13.82 6.39 20.81
C GLY A 100 13.84 5.57 22.11
N LYS A 101 12.74 4.90 22.47
CA LYS A 101 12.64 4.09 23.69
C LYS A 101 13.57 2.87 23.63
N PRO A 102 14.20 2.49 24.75
CA PRO A 102 15.02 1.28 24.82
C PRO A 102 14.15 0.02 24.69
N LEU A 103 14.78 -1.11 24.34
CA LEU A 103 14.10 -2.40 24.18
C LEU A 103 13.54 -2.99 25.49
N ARG A 104 13.81 -2.42 26.67
CA ARG A 104 13.24 -2.87 27.95
C ARG A 104 13.23 -1.76 28.98
#